data_AF-A0AAA9RWT7-F1
#
_entry.id   AF-A0AAA9RWT7-F1
#
_cell.length_a   1.000
_cell.length_b   1.000
_cell.length_c   1.000
_cell.angle_alpha   90.00
_cell.angle_beta   90.00
_cell.angle_gamma   90.00
#
_symmetry.space_group_name_H-M   'P 1'
#
loop_
_entity.id
_entity.type
_entity.pdbx_description
1 polymer ?
#
loop_
_entity_poly.entity_id
_entity_poly.type
_entity_poly.pdbx_seq_one_letter_code
_entity_poly.pdbx_strand_id
1 'polypeptide(L)'
;LTALEIQSLFSRRLNAELEAKTADLVRQAEEVIRDQQEVRSKSVSAQIKSYEDKDDYSFRRPLSEGTVHLHSETKPKTKNVDPINKVQNKLYSASKGRKSSVKLKYSHVQTASDVAIPEDFSDFSLAKTISKIEGQLEEEGLPDFINDDIFSGVSEDIGTEAQIRFLKAKLRVMQEELDNVVCERNKTEDEVQDLKSQLKNFEEDCVRQQRTINLQQSQTEKFKTLFEEANKKCDGLQQQLSSVERELENKRRLQKQAVASQSAMEVRLNRALEEAEKYKLELSKLRQNNKACGFLAP
;
A
#
# COMPACT_ATOMS: atom_id res chain seq x y z
N LEU A 1 -5.92 -20.79 -37.29
CA LEU A 1 -5.56 -20.34 -35.93
C LEU A 1 -6.21 -21.29 -34.94
N THR A 2 -5.41 -21.93 -34.09
CA THR A 2 -5.93 -22.81 -33.03
C THR A 2 -6.54 -21.98 -31.90
N ALA A 3 -7.46 -22.55 -31.12
CA ALA A 3 -8.08 -21.85 -29.99
C ALA A 3 -7.04 -21.32 -28.97
N LEU A 4 -5.92 -22.04 -28.81
CA LEU A 4 -4.78 -21.65 -27.99
C LEU A 4 -4.06 -20.39 -28.50
N GLU A 5 -3.93 -20.23 -29.82
CA GLU A 5 -3.32 -19.03 -30.41
C GLU A 5 -4.19 -17.80 -30.20
N ILE A 6 -5.52 -17.95 -30.30
CA ILE A 6 -6.48 -16.85 -30.06
C ILE A 6 -6.43 -16.42 -28.58
N GLN A 7 -6.40 -17.38 -27.66
CA GLN A 7 -6.26 -17.12 -26.21
C GLN A 7 -4.94 -16.37 -25.92
N SER A 8 -3.82 -16.83 -26.50
CA SER A 8 -2.50 -16.21 -26.33
C SER A 8 -2.43 -14.78 -26.87
N LEU A 9 -3.07 -14.51 -28.01
CA LEU A 9 -3.16 -13.17 -28.57
C LEU A 9 -4.05 -12.25 -27.73
N PHE A 10 -5.16 -12.76 -27.20
CA PHE A 10 -6.03 -12.00 -26.31
C PHE A 10 -5.32 -11.62 -25.00
N SER A 11 -4.64 -12.57 -24.36
CA SER A 11 -3.84 -12.31 -23.16
C SER A 11 -2.72 -11.29 -23.40
N ARG A 12 -2.00 -11.39 -24.52
CA ARG A 12 -0.97 -10.41 -24.89
C ARG A 12 -1.54 -9.01 -25.10
N ARG A 13 -2.69 -8.90 -25.78
CA ARG A 13 -3.36 -7.61 -25.99
C ARG A 13 -3.83 -6.99 -24.66
N LEU A 14 -4.42 -7.80 -23.78
CA LEU A 14 -4.89 -7.34 -22.48
C LEU A 14 -3.72 -6.88 -21.59
N ASN A 15 -2.61 -7.62 -21.59
CA ASN A 15 -1.40 -7.21 -20.87
C ASN A 15 -0.81 -5.91 -21.42
N ALA A 16 -0.73 -5.75 -22.74
CA ALA A 16 -0.26 -4.50 -23.35
C ALA A 16 -1.16 -3.29 -22.98
N GLU A 17 -2.48 -3.49 -22.90
CA GLU A 17 -3.40 -2.45 -22.46
C GLU A 17 -3.22 -2.10 -20.96
N LEU A 18 -2.97 -3.10 -20.12
CA LEU A 18 -2.65 -2.89 -18.70
C LEU A 18 -1.34 -2.12 -18.53
N GLU A 19 -0.29 -2.51 -19.24
CA GLU A 19 1.01 -1.82 -19.23
C GLU A 19 0.87 -0.36 -19.67
N ALA A 20 0.10 -0.08 -20.74
CA ALA A 20 -0.17 1.27 -21.20
C ALA A 20 -0.91 2.11 -20.15
N LYS A 21 -1.94 1.56 -19.50
CA LYS A 21 -2.67 2.26 -18.41
C LYS A 21 -1.79 2.51 -17.20
N THR A 22 -0.92 1.57 -16.83
CA THR A 22 0.05 1.75 -15.75
C THR A 22 1.04 2.86 -16.09
N ALA A 23 1.57 2.89 -17.31
CA ALA A 23 2.48 3.94 -17.76
C ALA A 23 1.83 5.33 -17.72
N ASP A 24 0.58 5.45 -18.16
CA ASP A 24 -0.16 6.72 -18.10
C ASP A 24 -0.44 7.17 -16.67
N LEU A 25 -0.78 6.25 -15.76
CA LEU A 25 -1.00 6.57 -14.35
C LEU A 25 0.29 7.05 -13.67
N VAL A 26 1.42 6.39 -13.96
CA VAL A 26 2.74 6.79 -13.45
C VAL A 26 3.09 8.19 -13.97
N ARG A 27 2.89 8.46 -15.27
CA ARG A 27 3.14 9.77 -15.87
C ARG A 27 2.31 10.89 -15.22
N GLN A 28 1.02 10.62 -14.95
CA GLN A 28 0.15 11.57 -14.23
C GLN A 28 0.64 11.81 -12.79
N ALA A 29 1.04 10.76 -12.07
CA ALA A 29 1.59 10.89 -10.72
C ALA A 29 2.88 11.71 -10.71
N GLU A 30 3.78 11.48 -11.67
CA GLU A 30 5.01 12.26 -11.82
C GLU A 30 4.73 13.74 -12.14
N GLU A 31 3.74 14.02 -12.99
CA GLU A 31 3.32 15.39 -13.30
C GLU A 31 2.79 16.13 -12.06
N VAL A 32 1.92 15.50 -11.28
CA VAL A 32 1.42 16.06 -10.02
C VAL A 32 2.58 16.33 -9.03
N ILE A 33 3.55 15.42 -8.93
CA ILE A 33 4.73 15.61 -8.08
C ILE A 33 5.56 16.80 -8.56
N ARG A 34 5.80 16.92 -9.87
CA ARG A 34 6.54 18.05 -10.47
C ARG A 34 5.83 19.38 -10.21
N ASP A 35 4.53 19.45 -10.45
CA ASP A 35 3.74 20.67 -10.24
C ASP A 35 3.76 21.08 -8.77
N GLN A 36 3.61 20.12 -7.85
CA GLN A 36 3.65 20.38 -6.42
C GLN A 36 5.05 20.86 -5.97
N GLN A 37 6.11 20.32 -6.57
CA GLN A 37 7.50 20.77 -6.32
C GLN A 37 7.76 22.16 -6.91
N GLU A 38 7.21 22.50 -8.08
CA GLU A 38 7.33 23.82 -8.70
C GLU A 38 6.61 24.89 -7.87
N VAL A 39 5.39 24.59 -7.38
CA VAL A 39 4.64 25.49 -6.48
C VAL A 39 5.41 25.72 -5.17
N ARG A 40 5.99 24.67 -4.58
CA ARG A 40 6.86 24.80 -3.40
C ARG A 40 8.13 25.60 -3.69
N SER A 41 8.71 25.47 -4.87
CA SER A 41 9.93 26.20 -5.25
C SER A 41 9.64 27.68 -5.49
N LYS A 42 8.49 28.02 -6.09
CA LYS A 42 8.04 29.40 -6.29
C LYS A 42 7.69 30.11 -4.99
N SER A 43 7.03 29.43 -4.04
CA SER A 43 6.73 30.00 -2.72
C SER A 43 7.99 30.27 -1.90
N VAL A 44 8.96 29.36 -1.93
CA VAL A 44 10.27 29.55 -1.27
C VAL A 44 11.08 30.66 -1.97
N SER A 45 11.06 30.75 -3.30
CA SER A 45 11.74 31.84 -4.03
C SER A 45 11.14 33.23 -3.78
N ALA A 46 9.81 33.32 -3.66
CA ALA A 46 9.12 34.57 -3.30
C ALA A 46 9.45 35.01 -1.86
N GLN A 47 9.63 34.05 -0.94
CA GLN A 47 9.99 34.31 0.46
C GLN A 47 11.46 34.74 0.63
N ILE A 48 12.37 34.26 -0.23
CA ILE A 48 13.79 34.67 -0.21
C ILE A 48 13.98 36.05 -0.87
N LYS A 49 13.20 36.41 -1.90
CA LYS A 49 13.27 37.74 -2.54
C LYS A 49 12.68 38.89 -1.71
N SER A 50 11.91 38.62 -0.67
CA SER A 50 11.32 39.65 0.20
C SER A 50 12.22 40.08 1.36
N TYR A 51 13.46 39.58 1.44
CA TYR A 51 14.39 39.81 2.57
C TYR A 51 15.74 40.43 2.15
N GLU A 52 15.85 40.97 0.92
CA GLU A 52 17.05 41.68 0.44
C GLU A 52 16.86 43.20 0.24
N ASP A 53 15.72 43.77 0.65
CA ASP A 53 15.57 45.24 0.75
C ASP A 53 15.06 45.55 2.16
N LYS A 54 15.72 46.50 2.85
CA LYS A 54 15.53 46.95 4.24
C LYS A 54 16.41 46.26 5.30
N ASP A 55 17.70 46.58 5.30
CA ASP A 55 18.49 46.68 6.54
C ASP A 55 18.80 48.16 6.81
N ASP A 56 18.13 48.75 7.82
CA ASP A 56 18.72 49.79 8.66
C ASP A 56 18.09 49.79 10.08
N TYR A 57 18.97 49.79 11.09
CA TYR A 57 18.79 49.95 12.54
C TYR A 57 17.94 48.97 13.41
N SER A 58 18.69 48.08 14.10
CA SER A 58 18.88 48.05 15.57
C SER A 58 17.90 47.30 16.52
N PHE A 59 18.51 46.31 17.22
CA PHE A 59 18.23 45.78 18.59
C PHE A 59 16.93 44.96 18.79
N ARG A 60 16.88 43.76 19.42
CA ARG A 60 17.71 43.13 20.47
C ARG A 60 17.34 41.62 20.57
N ARG A 61 18.37 40.76 20.75
CA ARG A 61 18.48 39.35 21.23
C ARG A 61 17.47 38.89 22.34
N PRO A 62 17.35 37.59 22.77
CA PRO A 62 18.20 36.40 22.50
C PRO A 62 17.61 34.94 22.48
N LEU A 63 18.47 33.96 22.08
CA LEU A 63 18.52 32.50 22.41
C LEU A 63 17.38 31.62 21.80
N SER A 64 17.54 30.35 21.37
CA SER A 64 18.50 29.26 21.63
C SER A 64 18.38 28.20 20.50
N GLU A 65 19.37 27.29 20.45
CA GLU A 65 19.35 25.90 19.94
C GLU A 65 19.43 25.58 18.44
N GLY A 66 20.37 24.68 18.12
CA GLY A 66 20.08 23.58 17.21
C GLY A 66 20.97 23.40 15.98
N THR A 67 22.29 23.54 16.09
CA THR A 67 23.21 23.08 15.04
C THR A 67 23.13 21.56 14.88
N VAL A 68 22.55 21.07 13.78
CA VAL A 68 22.94 19.77 13.21
C VAL A 68 23.18 19.94 11.71
N HIS A 69 24.45 19.79 11.37
CA HIS A 69 25.05 19.97 10.07
C HIS A 69 24.77 18.76 9.18
N LEU A 70 24.35 19.00 7.94
CA LEU A 70 24.34 18.01 6.86
C LEU A 70 25.79 17.72 6.45
N HIS A 71 26.16 16.44 6.30
CA HIS A 71 27.20 16.06 5.33
C HIS A 71 27.09 14.61 4.87
N SER A 72 27.38 14.44 3.59
CA SER A 72 27.18 13.28 2.73
C SER A 72 28.28 12.20 2.85
N GLU A 73 27.89 10.97 2.48
CA GLU A 73 28.63 9.87 1.82
C GLU A 73 30.14 9.68 2.03
N THR A 74 30.54 8.47 2.46
CA THR A 74 31.50 7.57 1.76
C THR A 74 31.64 6.20 2.44
N LYS A 75 31.84 5.14 1.64
CA LYS A 75 31.92 3.71 2.01
C LYS A 75 33.34 3.27 2.55
N PRO A 76 33.69 1.98 2.62
CA PRO A 76 33.68 1.13 3.83
C PRO A 76 35.09 0.64 4.22
N LYS A 77 35.27 0.02 5.40
CA LYS A 77 36.42 -0.89 5.65
C LYS A 77 36.24 -1.82 6.85
N THR A 78 36.65 -3.05 6.57
CA THR A 78 36.80 -4.29 7.35
C THR A 78 37.76 -4.19 8.55
N LYS A 79 37.51 -4.98 9.62
CA LYS A 79 38.33 -6.13 10.11
C LYS A 79 38.05 -6.47 11.60
N ASN A 80 37.58 -7.71 11.80
CA ASN A 80 37.95 -8.74 12.79
C ASN A 80 38.14 -8.43 14.28
N VAL A 81 37.42 -9.17 15.14
CA VAL A 81 37.98 -9.98 16.28
C VAL A 81 37.05 -11.19 16.55
N ASP A 82 37.61 -12.41 16.50
CA ASP A 82 37.03 -13.74 16.82
C ASP A 82 37.31 -14.16 18.31
N PRO A 83 37.25 -15.45 18.74
CA PRO A 83 36.08 -16.32 18.99
C PRO A 83 36.15 -17.03 20.38
N ILE A 84 35.04 -17.53 20.96
CA ILE A 84 35.12 -18.60 21.99
C ILE A 84 33.97 -19.63 21.87
N ASN A 85 34.39 -20.88 21.66
CA ASN A 85 33.65 -22.15 21.72
C ASN A 85 32.97 -22.43 23.07
N LYS A 86 31.88 -23.21 23.07
CA LYS A 86 31.83 -24.54 23.74
C LYS A 86 30.52 -25.29 23.47
N VAL A 87 30.71 -26.42 22.79
CA VAL A 87 29.81 -27.58 22.65
C VAL A 87 29.61 -28.25 24.01
N GLN A 88 28.39 -28.74 24.28
CA GLN A 88 28.19 -29.97 25.07
C GLN A 88 26.91 -30.69 24.63
N ASN A 89 27.11 -31.84 23.97
CA ASN A 89 26.13 -32.92 23.79
C ASN A 89 25.92 -33.66 25.10
N LYS A 90 24.68 -34.10 25.39
CA LYS A 90 24.44 -35.47 25.91
C LYS A 90 22.98 -35.89 25.76
N LEU A 91 22.80 -37.07 25.17
CA LEU A 91 21.53 -37.80 25.05
C LEU A 91 21.31 -38.75 26.24
N TYR A 92 20.06 -39.25 26.28
CA TYR A 92 19.47 -40.43 26.93
C TYR A 92 18.70 -40.22 28.24
N SER A 93 17.38 -40.45 28.20
CA SER A 93 16.77 -41.61 28.84
C SER A 93 15.30 -41.80 28.42
N ALA A 94 14.92 -43.06 28.22
CA ALA A 94 13.61 -43.53 27.78
C ALA A 94 12.69 -43.84 28.97
N SER A 95 11.37 -43.59 28.83
CA SER A 95 10.35 -44.44 29.44
C SER A 95 8.94 -44.21 28.87
N LYS A 96 8.40 -45.27 28.27
CA LYS A 96 7.01 -45.78 28.34
C LYS A 96 5.83 -44.80 28.22
N GLY A 97 5.27 -44.80 27.01
CA GLY A 97 3.86 -45.12 26.71
C GLY A 97 2.75 -44.53 27.58
N ARG A 98 1.97 -43.62 26.98
CA ARG A 98 0.51 -43.54 27.15
C ARG A 98 -0.10 -42.95 25.88
N LYS A 99 -1.10 -43.66 25.34
CA LYS A 99 -1.95 -43.23 24.23
C LYS A 99 -2.81 -42.05 24.72
N SER A 100 -2.80 -40.93 24.01
CA SER A 100 -3.83 -39.89 24.14
C SER A 100 -4.40 -39.57 22.76
N SER A 101 -5.64 -40.00 22.54
CA SER A 101 -6.48 -39.65 21.40
C SER A 101 -6.72 -38.14 21.36
N VAL A 102 -6.13 -37.45 20.40
CA VAL A 102 -6.45 -36.06 20.12
C VAL A 102 -7.71 -36.06 19.24
N LYS A 103 -8.87 -35.78 19.85
CA LYS A 103 -10.08 -35.38 19.11
C LYS A 103 -9.78 -34.05 18.43
N LEU A 104 -9.54 -34.07 17.12
CA LEU A 104 -9.64 -32.86 16.29
C LEU A 104 -11.10 -32.40 16.36
N LYS A 105 -11.34 -31.29 17.07
CA LYS A 105 -12.57 -30.51 16.92
C LYS A 105 -12.46 -29.81 15.57
N TYR A 106 -13.23 -30.28 14.60
CA TYR A 106 -13.49 -29.53 13.37
C TYR A 106 -14.23 -28.25 13.78
N SER A 107 -13.60 -27.10 13.58
CA SER A 107 -14.30 -25.81 13.64
C SER A 107 -15.34 -25.80 12.53
N HIS A 108 -16.61 -25.71 12.92
CA HIS A 108 -17.74 -25.45 12.06
C HIS A 108 -17.48 -24.14 11.31
N VAL A 109 -17.09 -24.24 10.05
CA VAL A 109 -16.97 -23.09 9.16
C VAL A 109 -18.40 -22.68 8.81
N GLN A 110 -18.82 -21.51 9.30
CA GLN A 110 -20.01 -20.84 8.80
C GLN A 110 -19.80 -20.58 7.31
N THR A 111 -20.47 -21.35 6.47
CA THR A 111 -20.49 -21.16 5.02
C THR A 111 -21.07 -19.78 4.73
N ALA A 112 -20.29 -18.92 4.08
CA ALA A 112 -20.76 -17.64 3.59
C ALA A 112 -21.86 -17.87 2.54
N SER A 113 -22.92 -17.07 2.61
CA SER A 113 -24.15 -17.15 1.81
C SER A 113 -24.00 -16.81 0.32
N ASP A 114 -22.78 -16.69 -0.21
CA ASP A 114 -22.53 -16.14 -1.55
C ASP A 114 -21.59 -17.03 -2.37
N VAL A 115 -21.90 -18.32 -2.43
CA VAL A 115 -21.35 -19.24 -3.43
C VAL A 115 -22.51 -20.03 -3.98
N ALA A 116 -22.82 -19.83 -5.27
CA ALA A 116 -23.76 -20.67 -6.00
C ALA A 116 -23.19 -22.09 -6.06
N ILE A 117 -23.63 -22.97 -5.14
CA ILE A 117 -23.47 -24.41 -5.27
C ILE A 117 -24.60 -24.87 -6.19
N PRO A 118 -24.33 -25.38 -7.41
CA PRO A 118 -25.38 -25.93 -8.24
C PRO A 118 -26.13 -27.03 -7.47
N GLU A 119 -27.46 -26.95 -7.39
CA GLU A 119 -28.35 -27.86 -6.62
C GLU A 119 -28.18 -29.37 -6.94
N ASP A 120 -27.46 -29.72 -8.01
CA ASP A 120 -27.42 -31.08 -8.59
C ASP A 120 -26.35 -32.02 -8.02
N PHE A 121 -25.58 -31.64 -6.99
CA PHE A 121 -24.52 -32.49 -6.42
C PHE A 121 -24.86 -33.16 -5.09
N SER A 122 -26.07 -32.97 -4.56
CA SER A 122 -26.52 -33.65 -3.34
C SER A 122 -26.65 -35.18 -3.51
N ASP A 123 -26.73 -35.64 -4.77
CA ASP A 123 -26.88 -37.06 -5.12
C ASP A 123 -25.53 -37.80 -5.31
N PHE A 124 -24.40 -37.07 -5.29
CA PHE A 124 -23.08 -37.70 -5.40
C PHE A 124 -22.56 -38.13 -4.02
N SER A 125 -22.90 -39.37 -3.64
CA SER A 125 -22.31 -40.02 -2.47
C SER A 125 -21.04 -40.77 -2.85
N LEU A 126 -19.89 -40.27 -2.39
CA LEU A 126 -18.59 -40.94 -2.56
C LEU A 126 -18.64 -42.40 -2.07
N ALA A 127 -19.35 -42.67 -0.97
CA ALA A 127 -19.53 -44.02 -0.43
C ALA A 127 -20.27 -44.94 -1.43
N LYS A 128 -21.28 -44.41 -2.14
CA LYS A 128 -22.03 -45.16 -3.15
C LYS A 128 -21.18 -45.48 -4.38
N THR A 129 -20.27 -44.57 -4.75
CA THR A 129 -19.30 -44.77 -5.84
C THR A 129 -18.26 -45.82 -5.45
N ILE A 130 -17.74 -45.79 -4.22
CA ILE A 130 -16.78 -46.78 -3.72
C ILE A 130 -17.41 -48.18 -3.67
N SER A 131 -18.60 -48.32 -3.10
CA SER A 131 -19.29 -49.62 -3.06
C SER A 131 -19.63 -50.17 -4.44
N LYS A 132 -19.85 -49.30 -5.43
CA LYS A 132 -20.07 -49.72 -6.83
C LYS A 132 -18.79 -50.24 -7.47
N ILE A 133 -17.65 -49.61 -7.20
CA ILE A 133 -16.34 -50.04 -7.70
C ILE A 133 -15.92 -51.35 -7.03
N GLU A 134 -16.08 -51.47 -5.71
CA GLU A 134 -15.77 -52.69 -4.96
C GLU A 134 -16.65 -53.86 -5.41
N GLY A 135 -17.95 -53.63 -5.62
CA GLY A 135 -18.85 -54.66 -6.15
C GLY A 135 -18.52 -55.11 -7.57
N GLN A 136 -18.08 -54.19 -8.45
CA GLN A 136 -17.63 -54.54 -9.81
C GLN A 136 -16.31 -55.33 -9.79
N LEU A 137 -15.42 -55.07 -8.83
CA LEU A 137 -14.15 -55.78 -8.71
C LEU A 137 -14.32 -57.21 -8.17
N GLU A 138 -15.39 -57.48 -7.41
CA GLU A 138 -15.73 -58.81 -6.90
C GLU A 138 -16.56 -59.65 -7.89
N GLU A 139 -17.38 -59.02 -8.73
CA GLU A 139 -18.20 -59.69 -9.75
C GLU A 139 -17.42 -60.00 -11.05
N GLU A 140 -16.50 -59.12 -11.43
CA GLU A 140 -15.62 -59.30 -12.59
C GLU A 140 -14.35 -60.05 -12.15
N GLY A 141 -14.54 -61.31 -11.75
CA GLY A 141 -13.44 -62.24 -11.55
C GLY A 141 -12.51 -62.17 -12.76
N LEU A 142 -11.20 -62.04 -12.50
CA LEU A 142 -10.17 -62.08 -13.55
C LEU A 142 -10.53 -63.17 -14.55
N PRO A 143 -10.61 -62.87 -15.87
CA PRO A 143 -10.64 -63.92 -16.86
C PRO A 143 -9.44 -64.82 -16.58
N ASP A 144 -9.74 -66.07 -16.27
CA ASP A 144 -8.74 -67.12 -16.16
C ASP A 144 -7.80 -66.99 -17.35
N PHE A 145 -6.55 -66.75 -17.01
CA PHE A 145 -5.35 -66.71 -17.84
C PHE A 145 -5.64 -67.16 -19.27
N ILE A 146 -5.85 -66.17 -20.16
CA ILE A 146 -6.02 -66.42 -21.60
C ILE A 146 -4.77 -67.14 -22.08
N ASN A 147 -4.91 -68.45 -22.26
CA ASN A 147 -4.38 -69.25 -23.34
C ASN A 147 -2.99 -68.79 -23.83
N ASP A 148 -1.94 -69.48 -23.38
CA ASP A 148 -0.58 -69.45 -23.95
C ASP A 148 -0.50 -70.01 -25.40
N ASP A 149 -1.60 -69.94 -26.15
CA ASP A 149 -1.72 -70.35 -27.55
C ASP A 149 -1.49 -69.16 -28.50
N ILE A 150 -0.56 -68.27 -28.15
CA ILE A 150 -0.09 -67.18 -29.02
C ILE A 150 0.75 -67.72 -30.21
N PHE A 151 0.91 -69.04 -30.33
CA PHE A 151 1.66 -69.68 -31.42
C PHE A 151 0.86 -70.63 -32.33
N SER A 152 -0.47 -70.60 -32.30
CA SER A 152 -1.32 -71.49 -33.10
C SER A 152 -1.60 -70.97 -34.53
N GLY A 153 -0.64 -70.30 -35.18
CA GLY A 153 -0.86 -69.70 -36.51
C GLY A 153 0.24 -69.89 -37.55
N VAL A 154 1.45 -70.33 -37.15
CA VAL A 154 2.61 -70.44 -38.06
C VAL A 154 3.27 -71.82 -38.00
N SER A 155 2.87 -72.68 -37.06
CA SER A 155 3.77 -73.73 -36.57
C SER A 155 3.87 -75.00 -37.44
N GLU A 156 2.99 -75.23 -38.41
CA GLU A 156 2.99 -76.52 -39.11
C GLU A 156 3.44 -76.45 -40.58
N ASP A 157 3.42 -75.26 -41.21
CA ASP A 157 3.74 -75.09 -42.63
C ASP A 157 5.13 -74.47 -42.90
N ILE A 158 5.79 -73.92 -41.87
CA ILE A 158 7.10 -73.26 -41.99
C ILE A 158 8.18 -74.00 -41.19
N GLY A 159 9.30 -74.32 -41.83
CA GLY A 159 10.40 -75.07 -41.18
C GLY A 159 10.94 -74.40 -39.91
N THR A 160 11.44 -75.19 -38.97
CA THR A 160 11.90 -74.75 -37.64
C THR A 160 12.90 -73.59 -37.68
N GLU A 161 13.78 -73.56 -38.69
CA GLU A 161 14.74 -72.48 -38.89
C GLU A 161 14.07 -71.12 -39.17
N ALA A 162 12.98 -71.11 -39.92
CA ALA A 162 12.22 -69.90 -40.20
C ALA A 162 11.45 -69.39 -38.96
N GLN A 163 10.93 -70.31 -38.13
CA GLN A 163 10.31 -69.96 -36.85
C GLN A 163 11.32 -69.30 -35.88
N ILE A 164 12.55 -69.83 -35.82
CA ILE A 164 13.64 -69.24 -35.02
C ILE A 164 13.99 -67.83 -35.50
N ARG A 165 14.05 -67.58 -36.82
CA ARG A 165 14.30 -66.24 -37.36
C ARG A 165 13.17 -65.27 -37.01
N PHE A 166 11.90 -65.70 -37.12
CA PHE A 166 10.74 -64.90 -36.75
C PHE A 166 10.77 -64.48 -35.28
N LEU A 167 11.02 -65.44 -34.37
CA LEU A 167 11.15 -65.16 -32.94
C LEU A 167 12.29 -64.21 -32.62
N LYS A 168 13.45 -64.38 -33.26
CA LYS A 168 14.60 -63.46 -33.11
C LYS A 168 14.26 -62.05 -33.59
N ALA A 169 13.51 -61.93 -34.69
CA ALA A 169 13.05 -60.63 -35.19
C ALA A 169 12.07 -59.98 -34.20
N LYS A 170 11.09 -60.73 -33.68
CA LYS A 170 10.13 -60.24 -32.68
C LYS A 170 10.83 -59.79 -31.39
N LEU A 171 11.77 -60.58 -30.88
CA LEU A 171 12.57 -60.20 -29.71
C LEU A 171 13.37 -58.91 -29.95
N ARG A 172 13.94 -58.74 -31.15
CA ARG A 172 14.67 -57.52 -31.49
C ARG A 172 13.75 -56.30 -31.51
N VAL A 173 12.57 -56.41 -32.14
CA VAL A 173 11.58 -55.32 -32.16
C VAL A 173 11.13 -54.97 -30.73
N MET A 174 10.83 -55.98 -29.90
CA MET A 174 10.44 -55.74 -28.50
C MET A 174 11.56 -55.11 -27.67
N GLN A 175 12.83 -55.46 -27.92
CA GLN A 175 13.97 -54.84 -27.25
C GLN A 175 14.12 -53.37 -27.67
N GLU A 176 13.96 -53.06 -28.96
CA GLU A 176 14.01 -51.70 -29.48
C GLU A 176 12.86 -50.84 -28.92
N GLU A 177 11.65 -51.38 -28.83
CA GLU A 177 10.50 -50.70 -28.20
C GLU A 177 10.74 -50.42 -26.71
N LEU A 178 11.33 -51.37 -25.98
CA LEU A 178 11.69 -51.18 -24.57
C LEU A 178 12.74 -50.08 -24.42
N ASP A 179 13.80 -50.10 -25.23
CA ASP A 179 14.86 -49.10 -25.20
C ASP A 179 14.32 -47.71 -25.53
N ASN A 180 13.39 -47.62 -26.50
CA ASN A 180 12.71 -46.38 -26.85
C ASN A 180 11.87 -45.84 -25.68
N VAL A 181 11.05 -46.68 -25.03
CA VAL A 181 10.25 -46.29 -23.86
C VAL A 181 11.15 -45.86 -22.71
N VAL A 182 12.29 -46.53 -22.48
CA VAL A 182 13.26 -46.14 -21.44
C VAL A 182 13.87 -44.76 -21.74
N CYS A 183 14.20 -44.48 -23.00
CA CYS A 183 14.73 -43.18 -23.41
C CYS A 183 13.70 -42.06 -23.19
N GLU A 184 12.46 -42.26 -23.61
CA GLU A 184 11.38 -41.29 -23.41
C GLU A 184 11.07 -41.09 -21.92
N ARG A 185 11.10 -42.16 -21.11
CA ARG A 185 10.96 -42.06 -19.65
C ARG A 185 12.08 -41.22 -19.04
N ASN A 186 13.33 -41.39 -19.46
CA ASN A 186 14.44 -40.60 -18.93
C ASN A 186 14.31 -39.12 -19.33
N LYS A 187 13.95 -38.84 -20.58
CA LYS A 187 13.71 -37.47 -21.05
C LYS A 187 12.60 -36.77 -20.25
N THR A 188 11.48 -37.46 -20.05
CA THR A 188 10.37 -36.93 -19.25
C THR A 188 10.74 -36.76 -17.78
N GLU A 189 11.56 -37.64 -17.20
CA GLU A 189 12.08 -37.46 -15.84
C GLU A 189 12.96 -36.20 -15.73
N ASP A 190 13.83 -35.95 -16.72
CA ASP A 190 14.66 -34.74 -16.76
C ASP A 190 13.80 -33.47 -16.85
N GLU A 191 12.77 -33.47 -17.70
CA GLU A 191 11.78 -32.38 -17.79
C GLU A 191 11.03 -32.16 -16.47
N VAL A 192 10.66 -33.24 -15.76
CA VAL A 192 10.03 -33.16 -14.44
C VAL A 192 10.96 -32.54 -13.40
N GLN A 193 12.25 -32.90 -13.39
CA GLN A 193 13.23 -32.30 -12.48
C GLN A 193 13.46 -30.81 -12.77
N ASP A 194 13.48 -30.42 -14.05
CA ASP A 194 13.58 -29.02 -14.45
C ASP A 194 12.35 -28.22 -14.01
N LEU A 195 11.14 -28.71 -14.33
CA LEU A 195 9.88 -28.06 -13.91
C LEU A 195 9.77 -27.94 -12.38
N LYS A 196 10.23 -28.96 -11.64
CA LYS A 196 10.28 -28.92 -10.18
C LYS A 196 11.23 -27.84 -9.66
N SER A 197 12.37 -27.66 -10.32
CA SER A 197 13.34 -26.63 -9.98
C SER A 197 12.79 -25.23 -10.28
N GLN A 198 12.11 -25.06 -11.41
CA GLN A 198 11.40 -23.81 -11.74
C GLN A 198 10.30 -23.50 -10.72
N LEU A 199 9.47 -24.48 -10.37
CA LEU A 199 8.39 -24.32 -9.38
C LEU A 199 8.95 -23.83 -8.03
N LYS A 200 10.06 -24.41 -7.57
CA LYS A 200 10.72 -23.99 -6.33
C LYS A 200 11.21 -22.54 -6.40
N ASN A 201 11.81 -22.14 -7.51
CA ASN A 201 12.26 -20.75 -7.71
C ASN A 201 11.07 -19.78 -7.68
N PHE A 202 9.95 -20.12 -8.33
CA PHE A 202 8.73 -19.31 -8.30
C PHE A 202 8.10 -19.23 -6.90
N GLU A 203 8.13 -20.31 -6.13
CA GLU A 203 7.65 -20.33 -4.75
C GLU A 203 8.47 -19.40 -3.85
N GLU A 204 9.80 -19.45 -3.95
CA GLU A 204 10.70 -18.54 -3.24
C GLU A 204 10.49 -17.06 -3.64
N ASP A 205 10.23 -16.81 -4.94
CA ASP A 205 9.88 -15.50 -5.48
C ASP A 205 8.55 -14.98 -4.93
N CYS A 206 7.51 -15.83 -4.89
CA CYS A 206 6.22 -15.52 -4.27
C CYS A 206 6.38 -15.11 -2.80
N VAL A 207 7.16 -15.87 -2.03
CA VAL A 207 7.42 -15.53 -0.61
C VAL A 207 8.14 -14.19 -0.47
N ARG A 208 9.13 -13.91 -1.33
CA ARG A 208 9.85 -12.62 -1.34
C ARG A 208 8.92 -11.45 -1.70
N GLN A 209 8.08 -11.63 -2.71
CA GLN A 209 7.09 -10.63 -3.12
C GLN A 209 6.07 -10.38 -2.00
N GLN A 210 5.58 -11.43 -1.35
CA GLN A 210 4.65 -11.29 -0.22
C GLN A 210 5.24 -10.47 0.93
N ARG A 211 6.53 -10.65 1.26
CA ARG A 211 7.22 -9.81 2.26
C ARG A 211 7.28 -8.35 1.85
N THR A 212 7.52 -8.08 0.56
CA THR A 212 7.56 -6.73 0.00
C THR A 212 6.18 -6.06 0.06
N ILE A 213 5.13 -6.79 -0.31
CA ILE A 213 3.73 -6.34 -0.21
C ILE A 213 3.40 -5.95 1.23
N ASN A 214 3.71 -6.81 2.20
CA ASN A 214 3.42 -6.53 3.61
C ASN A 214 4.17 -5.28 4.12
N LEU A 215 5.42 -5.07 3.68
CA LEU A 215 6.18 -3.88 4.01
C LEU A 215 5.56 -2.63 3.40
N GLN A 216 5.19 -2.67 2.12
CA GLN A 216 4.53 -1.56 1.42
C GLN A 216 3.17 -1.24 2.03
N GLN A 217 2.36 -2.24 2.37
CA GLN A 217 1.09 -2.06 3.08
C GLN A 217 1.30 -1.34 4.43
N SER A 218 2.30 -1.73 5.21
CA SER A 218 2.63 -1.03 6.46
C SER A 218 3.04 0.43 6.23
N GLN A 219 3.77 0.73 5.15
CA GLN A 219 4.13 2.10 4.80
C GLN A 219 2.91 2.92 4.37
N THR A 220 2.02 2.36 3.56
CA THR A 220 0.78 3.00 3.13
C THR A 220 -0.10 3.38 4.33
N GLU A 221 -0.28 2.48 5.29
CA GLU A 221 -1.05 2.78 6.50
C GLU A 221 -0.40 3.89 7.34
N LYS A 222 0.94 3.90 7.47
CA LYS A 222 1.65 5.00 8.15
C LYS A 222 1.45 6.35 7.45
N PHE A 223 1.52 6.40 6.13
CA PHE A 223 1.29 7.65 5.39
C PHE A 223 -0.16 8.10 5.49
N LYS A 224 -1.11 7.17 5.49
CA LYS A 224 -2.53 7.45 5.70
C LYS A 224 -2.78 8.09 7.06
N THR A 225 -2.23 7.54 8.15
CA THR A 225 -2.38 8.13 9.49
C THR A 225 -1.77 9.53 9.58
N LEU A 226 -0.56 9.73 9.01
CA LEU A 226 0.10 11.04 8.99
C LEU A 226 -0.70 12.08 8.20
N PHE A 227 -1.30 11.68 7.09
CA PHE A 227 -2.15 12.55 6.28
C PHE A 227 -3.42 12.95 7.02
N GLU A 228 -4.08 12.01 7.69
CA GLU A 228 -5.26 12.28 8.53
C GLU A 228 -4.94 13.25 9.68
N GLU A 229 -3.78 13.09 10.33
CA GLU A 229 -3.31 14.01 11.38
C GLU A 229 -3.04 15.42 10.84
N ALA A 230 -2.37 15.52 9.69
CA ALA A 230 -2.09 16.79 9.03
C ALA A 230 -3.40 17.51 8.64
N ASN A 231 -4.38 16.79 8.09
CA ASN A 231 -5.68 17.35 7.75
C ASN A 231 -6.42 17.86 8.99
N LYS A 232 -6.47 17.08 10.08
CA LYS A 232 -7.06 17.53 11.35
C LYS A 232 -6.42 18.83 11.85
N LYS A 233 -5.10 18.96 11.70
CA LYS A 233 -4.38 20.19 12.07
C LYS A 233 -4.75 21.36 11.15
N CYS A 234 -4.84 21.14 9.83
CA CYS A 234 -5.29 22.14 8.87
C CYS A 234 -6.70 22.62 9.19
N ASP A 235 -7.64 21.71 9.46
CA ASP A 235 -9.01 22.04 9.84
C ASP A 235 -9.05 22.87 11.14
N GLY A 236 -8.25 22.48 12.14
CA GLY A 236 -8.13 23.24 13.38
C GLY A 236 -7.57 24.66 13.18
N LEU A 237 -6.55 24.81 12.34
CA LEU A 237 -6.00 26.13 11.98
C LEU A 237 -7.01 26.96 11.18
N GLN A 238 -7.76 26.35 10.26
CA GLN A 238 -8.81 27.02 9.49
C GLN A 238 -9.89 27.58 10.42
N GLN A 239 -10.32 26.80 11.41
CA GLN A 239 -11.30 27.25 12.42
C GLN A 239 -10.77 28.42 13.26
N GLN A 240 -9.50 28.36 13.68
CA GLN A 240 -8.87 29.46 14.43
C GLN A 240 -8.78 30.74 13.58
N LEU A 241 -8.36 30.62 12.31
CA LEU A 241 -8.28 31.72 11.38
C LEU A 241 -9.65 32.40 11.22
N SER A 242 -10.71 31.62 10.96
CA SER A 242 -12.07 32.15 10.88
C SER A 242 -12.57 32.78 12.19
N SER A 243 -12.12 32.28 13.34
CA SER A 243 -12.46 32.89 14.63
C SER A 243 -11.79 34.24 14.83
N VAL A 244 -10.48 34.33 14.53
CA VAL A 244 -9.71 35.57 14.62
C VAL A 244 -10.23 36.62 13.64
N GLU A 245 -10.57 36.22 12.40
CA GLU A 245 -11.20 37.12 11.42
C GLU A 245 -12.50 37.74 11.94
N ARG A 246 -13.35 36.91 12.57
CA ARG A 246 -14.62 37.37 13.15
C ARG A 246 -14.41 38.34 14.32
N GLU A 247 -13.43 38.06 15.17
CA GLU A 247 -13.06 38.97 16.27
C GLU A 247 -12.52 40.30 15.75
N LEU A 248 -11.67 40.26 14.72
CA LEU A 248 -11.11 41.43 14.07
C LEU A 248 -12.20 42.30 13.45
N GLU A 249 -13.17 41.70 12.77
CA GLU A 249 -14.31 42.43 12.21
C GLU A 249 -15.18 43.07 13.30
N ASN A 250 -15.40 42.37 14.42
CA ASN A 250 -16.11 42.95 15.56
C ASN A 250 -15.35 44.14 16.17
N LYS A 251 -14.04 44.05 16.31
CA LYS A 251 -13.20 45.16 16.80
C LYS A 251 -13.23 46.36 15.84
N ARG A 252 -13.16 46.13 14.53
CA ARG A 252 -13.33 47.19 13.51
C ARG A 252 -14.69 47.89 13.64
N ARG A 253 -15.77 47.13 13.83
CA ARG A 253 -17.11 47.69 14.03
C ARG A 253 -17.19 48.55 15.30
N LEU A 254 -16.66 48.05 16.42
CA LEU A 254 -16.60 48.80 17.68
C LEU A 254 -15.75 50.07 17.55
N GLN A 255 -14.62 50.01 16.84
CA GLN A 255 -13.79 51.17 16.56
C GLN A 255 -14.55 52.22 15.75
N LYS A 256 -15.25 51.84 14.68
CA LYS A 256 -16.08 52.76 13.89
C LYS A 256 -17.14 53.44 14.76
N GLN A 257 -17.80 52.69 15.64
CA GLN A 257 -18.79 53.23 16.57
C GLN A 257 -18.16 54.19 17.59
N ALA A 258 -16.97 53.86 18.13
CA ALA A 258 -16.25 54.71 19.06
C ALA A 258 -15.81 56.03 18.42
N VAL A 259 -15.27 55.99 17.19
CA VAL A 259 -14.89 57.19 16.42
C VAL A 259 -16.10 58.09 16.16
N ALA A 260 -17.24 57.52 15.75
CA ALA A 260 -18.47 58.29 15.55
C ALA A 260 -18.97 58.94 16.85
N SER A 261 -18.94 58.21 17.97
CA SER A 261 -19.30 58.73 19.29
C SER A 261 -18.38 59.87 19.74
N GLN A 262 -17.06 59.69 19.55
CA GLN A 262 -16.06 60.70 19.86
C GLN A 262 -16.26 61.97 19.03
N SER A 263 -16.45 61.83 17.72
CA SER A 263 -16.72 62.98 16.84
C SER A 263 -17.99 63.73 17.27
N ALA A 264 -19.06 63.03 17.63
CA ALA A 264 -20.27 63.67 18.15
C ALA A 264 -20.04 64.40 19.48
N MET A 265 -19.19 63.85 20.36
CA MET A 265 -18.82 64.50 21.63
C MET A 265 -17.95 65.73 21.40
N GLU A 266 -17.00 65.67 20.48
CA GLU A 266 -16.12 66.77 20.10
C GLU A 266 -16.92 67.96 19.55
N VAL A 267 -17.90 67.72 18.68
CA VAL A 267 -18.80 68.79 18.18
C VAL A 267 -19.57 69.46 19.33
N ARG A 268 -20.09 68.69 20.28
CA ARG A 268 -20.79 69.24 21.45
C ARG A 268 -19.88 70.05 22.36
N LEU A 269 -18.64 69.57 22.55
CA LEU A 269 -17.63 70.27 23.33
C LEU A 269 -17.25 71.59 22.67
N ASN A 270 -16.98 71.60 21.37
CA ASN A 270 -16.63 72.82 20.63
C ASN A 270 -17.74 73.88 20.73
N ARG A 271 -19.01 73.48 20.58
CA ARG A 271 -20.15 74.39 20.80
C ARG A 271 -20.17 74.98 22.21
N ALA A 272 -19.95 74.16 23.24
CA ALA A 272 -19.91 74.64 24.62
C ALA A 272 -18.73 75.60 24.87
N LEU A 273 -17.59 75.36 24.23
CA LEU A 273 -16.43 76.25 24.28
C LEU A 273 -16.73 77.59 23.60
N GLU A 274 -17.33 77.59 22.41
CA GLU A 274 -17.76 78.80 21.70
C GLU A 274 -18.73 79.64 22.54
N GLU A 275 -19.72 79.01 23.18
CA GLU A 275 -20.66 79.68 24.09
C GLU A 275 -19.95 80.27 25.33
N ALA A 276 -19.01 79.53 25.92
CA ALA A 276 -18.23 80.02 27.07
C ALA A 276 -17.35 81.22 26.70
N GLU A 277 -16.73 81.20 25.52
CA GLU A 277 -15.94 82.33 25.00
C GLU A 277 -16.82 83.56 24.77
N LYS A 278 -18.02 83.39 24.21
CA LYS A 278 -18.99 84.47 24.05
C LYS A 278 -19.34 85.12 25.39
N TYR A 279 -19.70 84.33 26.40
CA TYR A 279 -20.03 84.88 27.74
C TYR A 279 -18.84 85.57 28.40
N LYS A 280 -17.61 85.05 28.22
CA LYS A 280 -16.39 85.70 28.72
C LYS A 280 -16.18 87.08 28.08
N LEU A 281 -16.45 87.21 26.78
CA LEU A 281 -16.30 88.45 26.03
C LEU A 281 -17.37 89.48 26.44
N GLU A 282 -18.62 89.05 26.59
CA GLU A 282 -19.72 89.87 27.14
C GLU A 282 -19.41 90.37 28.56
N LEU A 283 -18.92 89.49 29.45
CA LEU A 283 -18.52 89.86 30.81
C LEU A 283 -17.37 90.87 30.81
N SER A 284 -16.37 90.69 29.95
CA SER A 284 -15.26 91.64 29.81
C SER A 284 -15.76 93.03 29.37
N LYS A 285 -16.68 93.06 28.40
CA LYS A 285 -17.31 94.29 27.91
C LYS A 285 -18.12 94.99 29.01
N LEU A 286 -18.95 94.25 29.77
CA LEU A 286 -19.68 94.76 30.94
C LEU A 286 -18.74 95.32 32.01
N ARG A 287 -17.62 94.63 32.29
CA ARG A 287 -16.59 95.14 33.23
C ARG A 287 -15.94 96.42 32.74
N GLN A 288 -15.61 96.54 31.45
CA GLN A 288 -15.10 97.79 30.88
C GLN A 288 -16.14 98.92 30.94
N ASN A 289 -17.40 98.64 30.61
CA ASN A 289 -18.48 99.62 30.69
C ASN A 289 -18.71 100.11 32.13
N ASN A 290 -18.68 99.21 33.12
CA ASN A 290 -18.78 99.58 34.54
C ASN A 290 -17.59 100.41 35.01
N LYS A 291 -16.37 100.13 34.52
CA LYS A 291 -15.21 100.99 34.79
C LYS A 291 -15.38 102.37 34.16
N ALA A 292 -15.87 102.47 32.92
CA ALA A 292 -16.09 103.74 32.22
C ALA A 292 -17.21 104.60 32.85
N CYS A 293 -18.30 103.99 33.32
CA CYS A 293 -19.34 104.68 34.09
C CYS A 293 -18.87 105.06 35.50
N GLY A 294 -17.96 104.30 36.11
CA GLY A 294 -17.38 104.61 37.43
C GLY A 294 -16.48 105.84 37.48
N PHE A 295 -16.02 106.36 36.33
CA PHE A 295 -15.29 107.64 36.24
C PHE A 295 -16.21 108.86 36.06
N LEU A 296 -17.54 108.69 36.13
CA LEU A 296 -18.55 109.74 35.95
C LEU A 296 -19.43 109.97 37.19
N ALA A 297 -19.02 109.49 38.37
CA ALA A 297 -19.62 109.91 39.64
C ALA A 297 -18.62 110.81 40.42
N PRO A 298 -19.04 111.99 40.92
CA PRO A 298 -18.19 113.01 41.55
C PRO A 298 -17.55 112.58 42.87
#